data_AF-A0A1D4T391-F1
#
_entry.id   AF-A0A1D4T391-F1
#
_cell.length_a   1.000
_cell.length_b   1.000
_cell.length_c   1.000
_cell.angle_alpha   90.00
_cell.angle_beta   90.00
_cell.angle_gamma   90.00
#
_symmetry.space_group_name_H-M   'P 1'
#
loop_
_entity.id
_entity.type
_entity.pdbx_description
1 polymer ?
#
loop_
_entity_poly.entity_id
_entity_poly.type
_entity_poly.pdbx_seq_one_letter_code
_entity_poly.pdbx_strand_id
1 'polypeptide(L)'
;MHPDVILFDEPTSALDPEVVGDVLKVMKDLAKEGMTMVVVTHEMGFAKDVSDKVIFMADGVVVESGTPVEIFEQPQHERTQNFLARVL
;
A
#
# COMPACT_ATOMS: atom_id res chain seq x y z
N MET A 1 -15.21 -14.80 -13.96
CA MET A 1 -15.26 -13.33 -14.04
C MET A 1 -13.82 -12.85 -14.00
N HIS A 2 -13.37 -12.10 -15.00
CA HIS A 2 -12.02 -11.54 -15.05
C HIS A 2 -12.17 -10.02 -15.01
N PRO A 3 -12.07 -9.39 -13.82
CA PRO A 3 -12.16 -7.94 -13.73
C PRO A 3 -10.89 -7.30 -14.29
N ASP A 4 -11.01 -6.12 -14.89
CA ASP A 4 -9.86 -5.35 -15.38
C ASP A 4 -9.08 -4.69 -14.21
N VAL A 5 -9.77 -4.45 -13.08
CA VAL A 5 -9.20 -3.81 -11.88
C VAL A 5 -9.76 -4.46 -10.62
N ILE A 6 -8.91 -4.67 -9.62
CA ILE A 6 -9.31 -5.12 -8.27
C ILE A 6 -9.05 -4.02 -7.25
N LEU A 7 -10.05 -3.73 -6.43
CA LEU A 7 -9.95 -2.78 -5.31
C LEU A 7 -9.88 -3.57 -4.00
N PHE A 8 -8.85 -3.28 -3.20
CA PHE A 8 -8.68 -3.83 -1.86
C PHE A 8 -8.81 -2.71 -0.85
N ASP A 9 -9.77 -2.84 0.06
CA ASP A 9 -9.99 -1.90 1.17
C ASP A 9 -9.58 -2.58 2.47
N GLU A 10 -8.35 -2.28 2.93
CA GLU A 10 -7.73 -2.83 4.14
C GLU A 10 -7.95 -4.35 4.33
N PRO A 11 -7.56 -5.20 3.36
CA PRO A 11 -7.96 -6.62 3.33
C PRO A 11 -7.42 -7.46 4.50
N THR A 12 -6.42 -6.94 5.22
CA THR A 12 -5.74 -7.62 6.32
C THR A 12 -6.11 -7.07 7.71
N SER A 13 -6.85 -5.97 7.81
CA SER A 13 -7.08 -5.26 9.09
C SER A 13 -7.90 -6.03 10.12
N ALA A 14 -8.74 -6.95 9.66
CA ALA A 14 -9.59 -7.80 10.50
C ALA A 14 -9.04 -9.22 10.70
N LEU A 15 -7.79 -9.47 10.26
CA LEU A 15 -7.18 -10.80 10.33
C LEU A 15 -6.20 -10.91 11.48
N ASP A 16 -6.11 -12.11 12.04
CA ASP A 16 -5.06 -12.44 12.99
C ASP A 16 -3.68 -12.37 12.32
N PRO A 17 -2.62 -11.92 13.03
CA PRO A 17 -1.27 -11.76 12.46
C PRO A 17 -0.72 -12.99 11.73
N GLU A 18 -1.13 -14.19 12.14
CA GLU A 18 -0.72 -15.45 11.53
C GLU A 18 -1.23 -15.63 10.10
N VAL A 19 -2.37 -15.02 9.76
CA VAL A 19 -3.07 -15.21 8.46
C VAL A 19 -2.78 -14.04 7.49
N VAL A 20 -2.33 -12.90 8.01
CA VAL A 20 -1.97 -11.71 7.19
C VAL A 20 -0.98 -12.07 6.08
N GLY A 21 0.03 -12.89 6.39
CA GLY A 21 1.05 -13.29 5.43
C GLY A 21 0.49 -14.03 4.21
N ASP A 22 -0.51 -14.89 4.40
CA ASP A 22 -1.13 -15.66 3.32
C ASP A 22 -1.93 -14.77 2.38
N VAL A 23 -2.68 -13.80 2.92
CA VAL A 23 -3.45 -12.84 2.11
C VAL A 23 -2.52 -11.93 1.32
N LEU A 24 -1.49 -11.38 1.99
CA LEU A 24 -0.50 -10.55 1.31
C LEU A 24 0.19 -11.32 0.19
N LYS A 25 0.53 -12.60 0.40
CA LYS A 25 1.14 -13.44 -0.64
C LYS A 25 0.26 -13.56 -1.88
N VAL A 26 -1.03 -13.85 -1.72
CA VAL A 26 -1.98 -13.91 -2.85
C VAL A 26 -2.04 -12.57 -3.58
N MET A 27 -2.07 -11.47 -2.85
CA MET A 27 -2.05 -10.12 -3.45
C MET A 27 -0.75 -9.84 -4.22
N LYS A 28 0.42 -10.28 -3.71
CA LYS A 28 1.71 -10.17 -4.40
C LYS A 28 1.70 -10.95 -5.71
N ASP A 29 1.12 -12.15 -5.71
CA ASP A 29 1.07 -13.00 -6.89
C ASP A 29 0.15 -12.39 -7.97
N LEU A 30 -1.01 -11.85 -7.60
CA LEU A 30 -1.89 -11.11 -8.52
C LEU A 30 -1.19 -9.90 -9.17
N ALA A 31 -0.44 -9.13 -8.38
CA ALA A 31 0.31 -7.99 -8.89
C ALA A 31 1.38 -8.43 -9.91
N LYS A 32 2.09 -9.54 -9.64
CA LYS A 32 3.10 -10.11 -10.57
C LYS A 32 2.50 -10.65 -11.86
N GLU A 33 1.24 -11.10 -11.82
CA GLU A 33 0.49 -11.52 -13.01
C GLU A 33 0.04 -10.34 -13.88
N GLY A 34 0.28 -9.09 -13.45
CA GLY A 34 -0.06 -7.88 -14.18
C GLY A 34 -1.49 -7.40 -13.94
N MET A 35 -2.14 -7.86 -12.87
CA MET A 35 -3.45 -7.37 -12.46
C MET A 35 -3.36 -5.90 -12.02
N THR A 36 -4.26 -5.05 -12.53
CA THR A 36 -4.35 -3.67 -12.03
C THR A 36 -5.02 -3.66 -10.67
N MET A 37 -4.34 -3.12 -9.66
CA MET A 37 -4.81 -3.14 -8.28
C MET A 37 -4.77 -1.75 -7.66
N VAL A 38 -5.80 -1.41 -6.89
CA VAL A 38 -5.79 -0.27 -5.96
C VAL A 38 -5.95 -0.83 -4.57
N VAL A 39 -5.00 -0.54 -3.69
CA VAL A 39 -4.94 -1.13 -2.35
C VAL A 39 -4.86 -0.02 -1.31
N VAL A 40 -5.81 -0.03 -0.37
CA VAL A 40 -5.72 0.70 0.90
C VAL A 40 -5.14 -0.26 1.93
N THR A 41 -4.03 0.11 2.56
CA THR A 41 -3.36 -0.77 3.54
C THR A 41 -2.49 0.01 4.52
N HIS A 42 -2.31 -0.56 5.71
CA HIS A 42 -1.31 -0.15 6.69
C HIS A 42 -0.04 -1.04 6.66
N GLU A 43 -0.01 -2.06 5.80
CA GLU A 43 1.13 -2.96 5.62
C GLU A 43 2.21 -2.32 4.74
N MET A 44 3.04 -1.45 5.34
CA MET A 44 4.04 -0.64 4.62
C MET A 44 5.07 -1.50 3.86
N GLY A 45 5.44 -2.66 4.41
CA GLY A 45 6.35 -3.59 3.72
C GLY A 45 5.75 -4.15 2.43
N PHE A 46 4.44 -4.45 2.43
CA PHE A 46 3.74 -4.86 1.22
C PHE A 46 3.69 -3.72 0.20
N ALA A 47 3.32 -2.51 0.64
CA ALA A 47 3.26 -1.35 -0.23
C ALA A 47 4.63 -1.06 -0.86
N LYS A 48 5.71 -1.11 -0.07
CA LYS A 48 7.08 -0.89 -0.54
C LYS A 48 7.53 -1.92 -1.59
N ASP A 49 7.14 -3.19 -1.42
CA ASP A 49 7.59 -4.29 -2.27
C ASP A 49 6.85 -4.39 -3.60
N VAL A 50 5.58 -4.00 -3.65
CA VAL A 50 4.65 -4.40 -4.73
C VAL A 50 4.08 -3.21 -5.50
N SER A 51 3.97 -2.04 -4.88
CA SER A 51 3.29 -0.92 -5.52
C SER A 51 4.18 -0.24 -6.55
N ASP A 52 3.60 0.10 -7.70
CA ASP A 52 4.26 0.98 -8.68
C ASP A 52 4.16 2.45 -8.25
N LYS A 53 3.09 2.80 -7.53
CA LYS A 53 2.78 4.14 -7.06
C LYS A 53 2.16 4.09 -5.67
N VAL A 54 2.61 4.99 -4.81
CA VAL A 54 2.11 5.19 -3.45
C VAL A 54 1.45 6.56 -3.37
N ILE A 55 0.30 6.61 -2.70
CA ILE A 55 -0.45 7.85 -2.46
C ILE A 55 -0.64 7.99 -0.95
N PHE A 56 -0.08 9.04 -0.39
CA PHE A 56 -0.29 9.42 1.00
C PHE A 56 -1.45 10.41 1.09
N MET A 57 -2.44 10.06 1.91
CA MET A 57 -3.63 10.89 2.15
C MET A 57 -3.75 11.27 3.61
N ALA A 58 -4.18 12.51 3.87
CA ALA A 58 -4.54 12.98 5.19
C ALA A 58 -5.59 14.08 5.09
N ASP A 59 -6.46 14.21 6.11
CA ASP A 59 -7.58 15.17 6.14
C ASP A 59 -8.45 15.17 4.88
N GLY A 60 -8.64 14.00 4.27
CA GLY A 60 -9.45 13.82 3.07
C GLY A 60 -8.81 14.34 1.78
N VAL A 61 -7.53 14.71 1.77
CA VAL A 61 -6.79 15.15 0.59
C VAL A 61 -5.58 14.27 0.30
N VAL A 62 -5.19 14.19 -0.97
CA VAL A 62 -3.89 13.63 -1.37
C VAL A 62 -2.82 14.66 -1.01
N VAL A 63 -1.98 14.30 -0.05
CA VAL A 63 -0.92 15.17 0.47
C VAL A 63 0.36 14.97 -0.34
N GLU A 64 0.67 13.73 -0.68
CA GLU A 64 1.87 13.38 -1.43
C GLU A 64 1.62 12.11 -2.26
N SER A 65 2.25 12.01 -3.43
CA SER A 65 2.21 10.80 -4.24
C SER A 65 3.48 10.66 -5.06
N GLY A 66 3.95 9.42 -5.22
CA GLY A 66 5.17 9.11 -5.94
C GLY A 66 5.40 7.61 -6.04
N THR A 67 6.57 7.23 -6.52
CA THR A 67 7.08 5.86 -6.42
C THR A 67 7.25 5.46 -4.94
N PRO A 68 7.34 4.15 -4.63
CA PRO A 68 7.63 3.70 -3.28
C PRO A 68 8.92 4.30 -2.73
N VAL A 69 9.95 4.47 -3.56
CA VAL A 69 11.23 5.07 -3.14
C VAL A 69 11.05 6.54 -2.76
N GLU A 70 10.36 7.32 -3.57
CA GLU A 70 10.08 8.73 -3.29
C GLU A 70 9.28 8.89 -2.00
N ILE A 71 8.27 8.04 -1.76
CA ILE A 71 7.43 8.17 -0.56
C ILE A 71 8.10 7.61 0.69
N PHE A 72 8.66 6.39 0.64
CA PHE A 72 9.16 5.72 1.85
C PHE A 72 10.60 6.12 2.22
N GLU A 73 11.44 6.49 1.25
CA GLU A 73 12.85 6.78 1.49
C GLU A 73 13.19 8.27 1.36
N GLN A 74 12.45 9.01 0.52
CA GLN A 74 12.70 10.43 0.26
C GLN A 74 11.44 11.31 0.35
N PRO A 75 10.60 11.16 1.40
CA PRO A 75 9.36 11.93 1.52
C PRO A 75 9.65 13.43 1.55
N GLN A 76 8.96 14.20 0.73
CA GLN A 76 9.14 15.65 0.61
C GLN A 76 8.20 16.42 1.54
N HIS A 77 7.02 15.87 1.84
CA HIS A 77 6.04 16.58 2.66
C HIS A 77 6.24 16.27 4.16
N GLU A 78 6.30 17.29 5.01
CA GLU A 78 6.52 17.15 6.46
C GLU A 78 5.50 16.20 7.12
N ARG A 79 4.24 16.25 6.66
CA ARG A 79 3.19 15.36 7.15
C ARG A 79 3.45 13.87 6.82
N THR A 80 3.96 13.58 5.63
CA THR A 80 4.34 12.22 5.22
C THR A 80 5.53 11.75 6.05
N GLN A 81 6.55 12.61 6.22
CA GLN A 81 7.70 12.33 7.10
C GLN A 81 7.27 11.99 8.53
N ASN A 82 6.40 12.83 9.11
CA ASN A 82 5.88 12.64 10.47
C ASN A 82 5.06 11.36 10.62
N PHE A 83 4.31 10.97 9.58
CA PHE A 83 3.55 9.73 9.58
C PHE A 83 4.50 8.52 9.52
N LEU A 84 5.43 8.51 8.56
CA LEU A 84 6.38 7.42 8.38
C LEU A 84 7.26 7.22 9.62
N ALA A 85 7.72 8.29 10.27
CA ALA A 85 8.50 8.22 11.51
C ALA A 85 7.77 7.58 12.71
N ARG A 86 6.43 7.43 12.64
CA ARG A 86 5.63 6.76 13.68
C ARG A 86 5.31 5.30 13.35
N VAL A 87 5.33 4.95 12.07
CA VAL A 87 4.86 3.66 11.56
C VAL A 87 6.04 2.75 11.17
N LEU A 88 7.16 3.33 10.74
CA LEU A 88 8.44 2.64 10.49
C LEU A 88 9.33 2.69 11.74
#